data_AF-A0A958C1V6-F1
#
_entry.id   AF-A0A958C1V6-F1
#
_cell.length_a   1.000
_cell.length_b   1.000
_cell.length_c   1.000
_cell.angle_alpha   90.00
_cell.angle_beta   90.00
_cell.angle_gamma   90.00
#
_symmetry.space_group_name_H-M   'P 1'
#
loop_
_entity.id
_entity.type
_entity.pdbx_description
1 polymer ?
#
loop_
_entity_poly.entity_id
_entity_poly.type
_entity_poly.pdbx_seq_one_letter_code
_entity_poly.pdbx_strand_id
1 'polypeptide(L)' 'TIRNADQVLVLNQGQIIERGTHAELLARHGFYYDLYMSQFRYQEELASANGSARSASAIME' A
#
# COMPACT_ATOMS: atom_id res chain seq x y z
N THR A 1 6.62 -3.85 -9.32
CA THR A 1 5.53 -3.67 -8.34
C THR A 1 5.82 -2.49 -7.44
N ILE A 2 4.80 -1.75 -6.99
CA ILE A 2 4.94 -0.54 -6.14
C ILE A 2 5.72 -0.81 -4.84
N ARG A 3 5.66 -2.04 -4.31
CA ARG A 3 6.37 -2.46 -3.09
C ARG A 3 7.89 -2.52 -3.25
N ASN A 4 8.37 -2.81 -4.45
CA ASN A 4 9.81 -2.91 -4.76
C ASN A 4 10.34 -1.66 -5.48
N ALA A 5 9.56 -0.59 -5.55
CA ALA A 5 10.00 0.64 -6.18
C ALA A 5 11.03 1.33 -5.27
N ASP A 6 12.17 1.71 -5.85
CA ASP A 6 13.17 2.56 -5.19
C ASP A 6 12.58 3.92 -4.81
N GLN A 7 11.48 4.32 -5.48
CA GLN A 7 10.78 5.55 -5.20
C GLN A 7 9.30 5.49 -5.61
N VAL A 8 8.43 5.93 -4.70
CA VAL A 8 7.00 6.16 -4.89
C VAL A 8 6.73 7.66 -4.78
N LEU A 9 5.90 8.17 -5.69
CA LEU A 9 5.46 9.56 -5.75
C LEU A 9 3.95 9.61 -5.63
N VAL A 10 3.45 10.34 -4.65
CA VAL A 10 2.02 10.53 -4.42
C VAL A 10 1.60 11.86 -5.02
N LEU A 11 0.69 11.80 -5.99
CA LEU A 11 0.15 12.96 -6.67
C LEU A 11 -1.25 13.27 -6.13
N ASN A 12 -1.48 14.52 -5.75
CA ASN A 12 -2.80 15.05 -5.44
C ASN A 12 -2.98 16.39 -6.14
N GLN A 13 -4.08 16.56 -6.87
CA GLN A 13 -4.39 17.79 -7.62
C GLN A 13 -3.25 18.29 -8.54
N GLY A 14 -2.52 17.35 -9.16
CA GLY A 14 -1.40 17.68 -10.05
C GLY A 14 -0.10 18.07 -9.35
N GLN A 15 -0.05 17.98 -8.01
CA GLN A 15 1.15 18.26 -7.22
C GLN A 15 1.64 16.99 -6.52
N ILE A 16 2.96 16.85 -6.40
CA ILE A 16 3.57 15.78 -5.59
C ILE A 16 3.46 16.19 -4.13
N ILE A 17 2.69 15.43 -3.36
CA ILE A 17 2.48 15.68 -1.93
C ILE A 17 3.35 14.78 -1.04
N GLU A 18 3.75 13.60 -1.53
CA GLU A 18 4.65 12.70 -0.80
C GLU A 18 5.63 11.99 -1.75
N ARG A 19 6.82 11.70 -1.22
CA ARG A 19 7.89 10.96 -1.89
C ARG A 19 8.63 10.08 -0.88
N GLY A 20 8.91 8.84 -1.27
CA GLY A 20 9.71 7.90 -0.49
C GLY A 20 9.55 6.48 -1.01
N THR A 21 10.17 5.51 -0.35
CA THR A 21 9.91 4.09 -0.58
C THR A 21 8.55 3.69 -0.01
N HIS A 22 8.05 2.52 -0.41
CA HIS A 22 6.81 1.96 0.12
C HIS A 22 6.81 1.89 1.66
N ALA A 23 7.89 1.39 2.26
CA ALA A 23 8.02 1.25 3.71
C ALA A 23 8.02 2.62 4.42
N GLU A 24 8.74 3.60 3.87
CA GLU A 24 8.78 4.95 4.44
C GLU A 24 7.41 5.64 4.39
N LEU A 25 6.68 5.50 3.28
CA LEU A 25 5.37 6.11 3.13
C LEU A 25 4.29 5.45 4.01
N LEU A 26 4.38 4.12 4.23
CA LEU A 26 3.52 3.44 5.20
C LEU A 26 3.81 3.89 6.64
N ALA A 27 5.09 3.99 7.02
CA ALA A 27 5.49 4.40 8.36
C ALA A 27 5.12 5.86 8.68
N ARG A 28 4.94 6.71 7.67
CA ARG A 28 4.52 8.10 7.83
C ARG A 28 3.04 8.27 8.15
N HIS A 29 2.22 7.23 7.96
CA HIS A 29 0.76 7.31 8.15
C HIS A 29 0.12 8.52 7.44
N GLY A 30 0.64 8.84 6.23
CA GLY A 30 0.19 9.96 5.41
C GLY A 30 -0.88 9.57 4.37
N PHE A 31 -1.03 10.39 3.34
CA PHE A 31 -2.03 10.18 2.28
C PHE A 31 -1.83 8.84 1.55
N TYR A 32 -0.58 8.45 1.31
CA TYR A 32 -0.26 7.13 0.76
C TYR A 32 -0.79 5.99 1.63
N TYR A 33 -0.60 6.09 2.96
CA TYR A 33 -1.04 5.09 3.92
C TYR A 33 -2.57 4.97 3.90
N ASP A 34 -3.28 6.10 3.95
CA ASP A 34 -4.75 6.09 3.93
C ASP A 34 -5.30 5.51 2.64
N LEU A 35 -4.72 5.86 1.49
CA LEU A 35 -5.08 5.30 0.20
C LEU A 35 -4.82 3.79 0.16
N TYR A 36 -3.64 3.36 0.61
CA TYR A 36 -3.27 1.95 0.65
C TYR A 36 -4.19 1.17 1.59
N MET A 37 -4.41 1.65 2.82
CA MET A 37 -5.31 1.02 3.78
C MET A 37 -6.76 1.05 3.31
N SER A 38 -7.20 2.06 2.57
CA SER A 38 -8.55 2.07 1.98
C SER A 38 -8.73 0.99 0.91
N GLN A 39 -7.69 0.66 0.15
CA GLN A 39 -7.77 -0.39 -0.86
C GLN A 39 -7.49 -1.80 -0.31
N PHE A 40 -6.71 -1.90 0.76
CA PHE A 40 -6.18 -3.18 1.24
C PHE A 40 -6.59 -3.58 2.66
N ARG A 41 -7.35 -2.75 3.42
CA ARG A 41 -7.87 -3.10 4.76
C ARG A 41 -8.57 -4.45 4.80
N TYR A 42 -9.24 -4.84 3.72
CA TYR A 42 -9.90 -6.14 3.63
C TYR A 42 -8.91 -7.33 3.61
N GLN A 43 -7.71 -7.19 3.07
CA GLN A 43 -6.78 -8.32 2.92
C GLN A 43 -6.02 -8.63 4.22
N GLU A 44 -5.65 -7.63 5.01
CA GLU A 44 -4.97 -7.85 6.30
C GLU A 44 -5.93 -8.39 7.38
N GLU A 45 -7.18 -7.93 7.40
CA GLU A 45 -8.23 -8.45 8.30
C GLU A 45 -8.58 -9.91 7.97
N LEU A 46 -8.61 -10.27 6.67
CA LEU A 46 -8.78 -11.66 6.23
C LEU A 46 -7.53 -12.53 6.51
N ALA A 47 -6.31 -12.00 6.36
CA ALA A 47 -5.08 -12.74 6.60
C ALA A 47 -4.81 -12.98 8.10
N SER A 48 -5.17 -12.03 8.96
CA SER A 48 -5.09 -12.18 10.42
C SER A 48 -6.18 -13.10 10.98
N ALA A 49 -7.32 -13.24 10.29
CA ALA A 49 -8.36 -14.21 10.62
C ALA A 49 -8.08 -15.64 10.07
N ASN A 50 -7.40 -15.79 8.92
CA ASN A 50 -7.18 -17.08 8.26
C ASN A 50 -5.72 -17.55 8.32
N GLY A 51 -5.25 -18.00 9.49
CA GLY A 51 -3.95 -18.67 9.67
C GLY A 51 -3.70 -19.96 8.83
N SER A 52 -4.50 -20.26 7.81
CA SER A 52 -4.23 -21.33 6.84
C SER A 52 -5.19 -21.27 5.63
N ALA A 53 -4.99 -20.37 4.66
CA ALA A 53 -5.54 -20.58 3.30
C ALA A 53 -4.92 -19.66 2.24
N ARG A 54 -4.05 -20.28 1.42
CA ARG A 54 -3.80 -20.06 -0.01
C ARG A 54 -4.19 -18.71 -0.64
N SER A 55 -3.14 -17.98 -1.01
CA SER A 55 -2.94 -17.40 -2.35
C SER A 55 -4.08 -16.54 -2.92
N ALA A 56 -4.24 -15.32 -2.40
CA ALA A 56 -4.87 -14.25 -3.17
C ALA A 56 -3.81 -13.56 -4.04
N SER A 57 -3.46 -14.20 -5.15
CA SER A 57 -2.74 -13.53 -6.25
C SER A 57 -3.77 -12.78 -7.08
N ALA A 58 -3.84 -11.46 -6.91
CA ALA A 58 -4.61 -10.59 -7.81
C ALA A 58 -4.06 -9.14 -7.80
N ILE A 59 -3.29 -8.85 -8.84
CA ILE A 59 -3.09 -7.54 -9.49
C ILE A 59 -2.26 -6.50 -8.70
N MET A 60 -0.95 -6.49 -8.98
CA MET A 60 -0.17 -5.29 -9.34
C MET A 60 1.27 -5.72 -9.63
N GLU A 61 1.56 -6.00 -10.91
CA GLU A 61 2.93 -6.05 -11.44
C GLU A 61 3.54 -4.65 -11.48
#